data_AF-A0A972WXN5-F1
#
_entry.id   AF-A0A972WXN5-F1
#
_cell.length_a   1.000
_cell.length_b   1.000
_cell.length_c   1.000
_cell.angle_alpha   90.00
_cell.angle_beta   90.00
_cell.angle_gamma   90.00
#
_symmetry.space_group_name_H-M   'P 1'
#
loop_
_entity.id
_entity.type
_entity.pdbx_description
1 polymer ?
#
loop_
_entity_poly.entity_id
_entity_poly.type
_entity_poly.pdbx_seq_one_letter_code
_entity_poly.pdbx_strand_id
1 'polypeptide(L)' 'MKIGIFGGTVNSGTIDDVVAEATLAEKDGFASYWAPNIFGHDALTA' A
#
# COMPACT_ATOMS: atom_id res chain seq x y z
N MET A 1 10.16 10.14 16.83
CA MET A 1 10.65 9.17 15.83
C MET A 1 9.49 8.86 14.89
N LYS A 2 9.69 8.85 13.56
CA LYS A 2 8.64 8.54 12.57
C LYS A 2 8.96 7.20 11.92
N ILE A 3 8.04 6.24 12.01
CA ILE A 3 8.19 4.88 11.45
C ILE A 3 7.22 4.72 10.28
N GLY A 4 7.72 4.21 9.16
CA GLY A 4 6.89 3.83 8.01
C GLY A 4 6.75 2.31 7.91
N ILE A 5 5.73 1.87 7.16
CA ILE A 5 5.50 0.46 6.83
C ILE A 5 5.57 0.24 5.32
N PHE A 6 6.06 -0.93 4.93
CA PHE A 6 6.09 -1.39 3.55
C PHE A 6 4.98 -2.42 3.35
N GLY A 7 4.01 -2.09 2.51
CA GLY A 7 2.83 -2.91 2.21
C GLY A 7 3.05 -3.86 1.05
N GLY A 8 2.40 -5.02 1.11
CA GLY A 8 2.49 -6.07 0.10
C GLY A 8 1.25 -6.19 -0.79
N THR A 9 0.15 -5.52 -0.43
CA THR A 9 -1.17 -5.75 -1.02
C THR A 9 -1.22 -5.46 -2.51
N VAL A 10 -0.43 -4.49 -3.00
CA VAL A 10 -0.36 -4.12 -4.42
C VAL A 10 0.05 -5.28 -5.34
N ASN A 11 0.68 -6.34 -4.82
CA ASN A 11 1.15 -7.47 -5.64
C ASN A 11 0.04 -8.48 -6.00
N SER A 12 -1.09 -8.48 -5.28
CA SER A 12 -2.13 -9.50 -5.43
C SER A 12 -3.55 -9.03 -5.14
N GLY A 13 -3.72 -7.79 -4.67
CA GLY A 13 -5.01 -7.19 -4.34
C GLY A 13 -5.51 -6.21 -5.39
N THR A 14 -6.69 -5.67 -5.12
CA THR A 14 -7.29 -4.56 -5.87
C THR A 14 -6.75 -3.21 -5.39
N ILE A 15 -7.07 -2.14 -6.12
CA ILE A 15 -6.80 -0.77 -5.65
C ILE A 15 -7.49 -0.52 -4.30
N ASP A 16 -8.72 -1.01 -4.11
CA ASP A 16 -9.46 -0.84 -2.87
C ASP A 16 -8.77 -1.55 -1.69
N ASP A 17 -8.17 -2.71 -1.93
CA ASP A 17 -7.38 -3.41 -0.92
C ASP A 17 -6.13 -2.61 -0.51
N VAL A 18 -5.46 -1.95 -1.47
CA VAL A 18 -4.33 -1.05 -1.19
C VAL A 18 -4.77 0.16 -0.37
N VAL A 19 -5.93 0.75 -0.70
CA VAL A 19 -6.50 1.86 0.08
C VAL A 19 -6.85 1.41 1.50
N ALA A 20 -7.39 0.20 1.65
CA ALA A 20 -7.70 -0.38 2.95
C ALA A 20 -6.42 -0.61 3.78
N GLU A 21 -5.35 -1.16 3.20
CA GLU A 21 -4.07 -1.36 3.87
C GLU A 21 -3.44 -0.03 4.31
N ALA A 22 -3.45 0.99 3.45
CA ALA A 22 -2.95 2.32 3.80
C ALA A 22 -3.75 2.98 4.93
N THR A 23 -5.08 2.81 4.93
CA THR A 23 -5.97 3.31 5.99
C THR A 23 -5.69 2.61 7.32
N LEU A 24 -5.40 1.31 7.31
CA LEU A 24 -5.01 0.57 8.50
C LEU A 24 -3.64 1.03 9.02
N ALA A 25 -2.66 1.26 8.13
CA ALA A 25 -1.35 1.76 8.52
C ALA A 25 -1.43 3.12 9.24
N GLU A 26 -2.30 4.02 8.79
CA GLU A 26 -2.57 5.29 9.49
C GLU A 26 -3.17 5.04 10.88
N LYS A 27 -4.19 4.19 10.98
CA LYS A 27 -4.85 3.85 12.26
C LYS A 27 -3.89 3.21 13.26
N ASP A 28 -2.94 2.42 12.77
CA ASP A 28 -1.90 1.77 13.58
C ASP A 28 -0.75 2.72 13.98
N GLY A 29 -0.80 3.98 13.52
CA GLY A 29 0.12 5.04 13.91
C GLY A 29 1.40 5.12 13.07
N PHE A 30 1.46 4.47 11.91
CA PHE A 30 2.58 4.62 10.99
C PHE A 30 2.56 6.01 10.33
N ALA A 31 3.74 6.61 10.22
CA ALA A 31 3.92 7.94 9.65
C ALA A 31 3.96 7.95 8.11
N SER A 32 4.07 6.79 7.48
CA SER A 32 4.06 6.64 6.02
C SER A 32 3.79 5.19 5.62
N TYR A 33 3.11 5.00 4.50
CA TYR A 33 2.89 3.72 3.83
C TYR A 33 3.64 3.71 2.50
N TRP A 34 4.36 2.62 2.21
CA TRP A 34 5.12 2.43 0.98
C TRP A 34 4.65 1.17 0.28
N ALA A 35 4.33 1.27 -1.00
CA ALA A 35 4.02 0.13 -1.84
C ALA A 35 5.10 -0.04 -2.92
N PRO A 36 5.53 -1.27 -3.26
CA PRO A 36 6.42 -1.50 -4.38
C PRO A 36 5.77 -1.05 -5.69
N ASN A 37 6.45 -0.19 -6.45
CA ASN A 37 6.11 0.08 -7.84
C ASN A 37 7.03 -0.72 -8.77
N ILE A 38 6.93 -2.04 -8.66
CA ILE A 38 7.63 -2.99 -9.54
C ILE A 38 6.49 -3.74 -10.22
N PHE A 39 6.05 -3.25 -11.39
CA PHE A 39 4.82 -3.67 -12.10
C PHE A 39 3.50 -3.25 -11.44
N GLY A 40 3.36 -1.98 -11.03
CA GLY A 40 2.15 -1.44 -10.37
C GLY A 40 0.86 -1.47 -11.22
N HIS A 41 -0.20 -0.78 -10.78
CA HIS A 41 -1.52 -0.83 -11.43
C HIS A 41 -1.59 -0.37 -12.90
N ASP A 42 -0.54 0.26 -13.43
CA ASP A 42 -0.39 0.47 -14.89
C ASP A 42 -0.20 -0.86 -15.67
N ALA A 43 0.16 -1.96 -14.99
CA ALA A 43 0.02 -3.34 -15.48
C ALA A 43 -1.38 -3.95 -15.22
N LEU A 44 -2.19 -3.35 -14.34
CA LEU A 44 -3.51 -3.83 -13.90
C LEU A 44 -4.68 -3.09 -14.58
N THR A 45 -4.43 -2.13 -15.48
CA THR A 45 -5.45 -1.36 -16.22
C THR A 45 -5.34 -1.51 -17.75
N ALA A 46 -4.62 -2.54 -18.23
CA ALA A 46 -4.63 -2.93 -19.65
C ALA A 46 -5.95 -3.61 -20.05
#